data_AF-A0A958GEH8-F1
#
_entry.id   AF-A0A958GEH8-F1
#
_cell.length_a   1.000
_cell.length_b   1.000
_cell.length_c   1.000
_cell.angle_alpha   90.00
_cell.angle_beta   90.00
_cell.angle_gamma   90.00
#
_symmetry.space_group_name_H-M   'P 1'
#
loop_
_entity.id
_entity.type
_entity.pdbx_description
1 polymer ?
#
loop_
_entity_poly.entity_id
_entity_poly.type
_entity_poly.pdbx_seq_one_letter_code
_entity_poly.pdbx_strand_id
1 'polypeptide(L)'
;KFEYTAAWIDCVSKGSNFARGIFYRGNHSQSNQEDYNNKKIKLSVPFNFPNFALNKLSMLAFNQFWYHKQLSKKVVKKVHYNPFFFPLDGVLNWNRIYGKRGFFQFQCVLPPDGAKDVLEDLILNAADAGKASFLAVIKQFGNLKSPGMMSFPRKGTTLTMDFPNSGDATKKLMQSLYNKVIDAGGSIYPAKDALLTEQMFKRCYPMWNEFSKFIDPNFSSSFWRRVMGVAK
;
A
#
# COMPACT_ATOMS: atom_id res chain seq x y z
N LYS A 1 14.78 -20.48 -1.88
CA LYS A 1 14.29 -19.29 -1.13
C LYS A 1 14.36 -18.07 -2.06
N PHE A 2 13.43 -17.12 -1.96
CA PHE A 2 13.47 -15.87 -2.72
C PHE A 2 13.73 -14.71 -1.76
N GLU A 3 14.66 -13.82 -2.10
CA GLU A 3 15.01 -12.63 -1.32
C GLU A 3 13.93 -11.55 -1.45
N TYR A 4 13.37 -11.41 -2.64
CA TYR A 4 12.37 -10.40 -2.95
C TYR A 4 11.03 -11.06 -3.27
N THR A 5 9.99 -10.63 -2.58
CA THR A 5 8.61 -11.05 -2.82
C THR A 5 7.63 -9.89 -2.67
N ALA A 6 6.66 -9.81 -3.58
CA ALA A 6 5.49 -8.93 -3.51
C ALA A 6 4.40 -9.49 -4.43
N ALA A 7 3.14 -9.19 -4.15
CA ALA A 7 2.02 -9.51 -5.04
C ALA A 7 1.23 -8.24 -5.34
N TRP A 8 0.92 -8.00 -6.61
CA TRP A 8 -0.20 -7.12 -6.95
C TRP A 8 -1.49 -7.94 -6.88
N ILE A 9 -2.56 -7.37 -6.34
CA ILE A 9 -3.87 -8.03 -6.24
C ILE A 9 -4.99 -7.15 -6.79
N ASP A 10 -6.03 -7.81 -7.31
CA ASP A 10 -7.28 -7.21 -7.74
C ASP A 10 -8.23 -7.05 -6.54
N CYS A 11 -8.35 -5.81 -6.04
CA CYS A 11 -9.24 -5.46 -4.93
C CYS A 11 -10.64 -4.99 -5.37
N VAL A 12 -10.99 -5.13 -6.65
CA VAL A 12 -12.30 -4.71 -7.18
C VAL A 12 -13.19 -5.92 -7.45
N SER A 13 -12.60 -7.00 -7.94
CA SER A 13 -13.30 -8.25 -8.27
C SER A 13 -13.75 -9.01 -7.01
N LYS A 14 -14.89 -9.71 -7.12
CA LYS A 14 -15.49 -10.55 -6.08
C LYS A 14 -15.76 -11.96 -6.60
N GLY A 15 -16.21 -12.86 -5.71
CA GLY A 15 -16.56 -14.23 -6.05
C GLY A 15 -15.33 -15.03 -6.49
N SER A 16 -15.42 -15.75 -7.60
CA SER A 16 -14.32 -16.58 -8.12
C SER A 16 -13.07 -15.81 -8.52
N ASN A 17 -13.18 -14.50 -8.76
CA ASN A 17 -12.07 -13.62 -9.10
C ASN A 17 -11.53 -12.81 -7.91
N PHE A 18 -12.06 -13.06 -6.71
CA PHE A 18 -11.69 -12.32 -5.51
C PHE A 18 -10.19 -12.39 -5.24
N ALA A 19 -9.57 -11.22 -5.04
CA ALA A 19 -8.17 -11.06 -4.66
C ALA A 19 -7.14 -11.80 -5.54
N ARG A 20 -7.51 -12.17 -6.78
CA ARG A 20 -6.55 -12.73 -7.75
C ARG A 20 -5.44 -11.72 -8.02
N GLY A 21 -4.26 -12.20 -8.38
CA GLY A 21 -3.10 -11.32 -8.49
C GLY A 21 -1.93 -11.90 -9.28
N ILE A 22 -0.89 -11.09 -9.38
CA ILE A 22 0.40 -11.49 -9.96
C ILE A 22 1.43 -11.48 -8.84
N PHE A 23 1.98 -12.67 -8.54
CA PHE A 23 3.01 -12.84 -7.53
C PHE A 23 4.40 -12.72 -8.14
N TYR A 24 5.13 -11.71 -7.70
CA TYR A 24 6.51 -11.43 -8.10
C TYR A 24 7.47 -11.99 -7.05
N ARG A 25 8.45 -12.75 -7.50
CA ARG A 25 9.56 -13.23 -6.67
C ARG A 25 10.86 -13.28 -7.45
N GLY A 26 11.97 -12.96 -6.81
CA GLY A 26 13.27 -12.87 -7.47
C GLY A 26 14.45 -12.92 -6.49
N ASN A 27 15.62 -13.23 -7.06
CA ASN A 27 16.94 -13.19 -6.42
C ASN A 27 17.89 -12.41 -7.33
N HIS A 28 18.97 -11.88 -6.78
CA HIS A 28 20.04 -11.32 -7.60
C HIS A 28 20.64 -12.37 -8.56
N SER A 29 20.95 -11.94 -9.78
CA SER A 29 21.68 -12.79 -10.72
C SER A 29 23.16 -12.80 -10.35
N GLN A 30 23.80 -13.97 -10.36
CA GLN A 30 25.25 -14.10 -10.13
C GLN A 30 26.09 -13.71 -11.36
N SER A 31 25.44 -13.46 -12.50
CA SER A 31 26.12 -13.05 -13.73
C SER A 31 26.44 -11.56 -13.68
N ASN A 32 27.73 -11.24 -13.71
CA ASN A 32 28.23 -9.93 -14.10
C ASN A 32 27.99 -9.79 -15.62
N GLN A 33 26.96 -9.06 -16.02
CA GLN A 33 26.78 -8.67 -17.41
C GLN A 33 26.64 -7.15 -17.49
N GLU A 34 27.40 -6.59 -18.43
CA GLU A 34 27.57 -5.18 -18.73
C GLU A 34 26.30 -4.51 -19.29
N ASP A 35 26.27 -3.20 -19.08
CA ASP A 35 25.41 -2.14 -19.62
C ASP A 35 23.97 -2.51 -19.94
N TYR A 36 23.14 -2.49 -18.90
CA TYR A 36 21.70 -2.25 -19.08
C TYR A 36 21.48 -0.84 -19.62
N ASN A 37 21.45 -0.73 -20.95
CA ASN A 37 21.16 0.50 -21.65
C ASN A 37 19.66 0.82 -21.54
N ASN A 38 19.25 1.39 -20.39
CA ASN A 38 17.86 1.65 -20.05
C ASN A 38 17.30 2.87 -20.77
N LYS A 39 17.26 2.87 -22.11
CA LYS A 39 16.51 3.87 -22.88
C LYS A 39 15.02 3.55 -22.81
N LYS A 40 14.42 3.70 -21.63
CA LYS A 40 12.97 3.61 -21.49
C LYS A 40 12.32 4.90 -21.96
N ILE A 41 11.31 4.74 -22.81
CA ILE A 41 10.31 5.76 -23.05
C ILE A 41 9.57 5.95 -21.72
N LYS A 42 9.81 7.10 -21.08
CA LYS A 42 9.03 7.51 -19.91
C LYS A 42 7.69 8.02 -20.43
N LEU A 43 6.65 7.21 -20.26
CA LEU A 43 5.29 7.66 -20.56
C LEU A 43 4.89 8.64 -19.44
N SER A 44 4.26 9.76 -19.79
CA SER A 44 3.74 10.71 -18.80
C SER A 44 2.24 10.82 -18.94
N VAL A 45 1.53 10.85 -17.82
CA VAL A 45 0.10 11.20 -17.81
C VAL A 45 0.00 12.72 -18.01
N PRO A 46 -0.53 13.23 -19.14
CA PRO A 46 -0.37 14.63 -19.52
C PRO A 46 -1.30 15.58 -18.75
N PHE A 47 -2.45 15.09 -18.27
CA PHE A 47 -3.43 15.89 -17.55
C PHE A 47 -4.04 15.11 -16.38
N ASN A 48 -4.64 15.84 -15.44
CA ASN A 48 -5.43 15.24 -14.37
C ASN A 48 -6.71 14.65 -14.95
N PHE A 49 -6.93 13.35 -14.72
CA PHE A 49 -8.16 12.69 -15.16
C PHE A 49 -9.38 13.38 -14.53
N PRO A 50 -10.51 13.44 -15.24
CA PRO A 50 -11.74 13.97 -14.66
C PRO A 50 -12.17 13.09 -13.49
N ASN A 51 -12.83 13.69 -12.49
CA ASN A 51 -13.14 12.99 -11.23
C ASN A 51 -14.05 11.75 -11.40
N PHE A 52 -14.73 11.61 -12.54
CA PHE A 52 -15.57 10.45 -12.87
C PHE A 52 -14.80 9.33 -13.60
N ALA A 53 -13.56 9.57 -14.04
CA ALA A 53 -12.77 8.59 -14.78
C ALA A 53 -12.38 7.38 -13.92
N LEU A 54 -12.16 7.58 -12.63
CA LEU A 54 -11.93 6.49 -11.67
C LEU A 54 -13.24 6.08 -11.02
N ASN A 55 -13.88 5.08 -11.62
CA ASN A 55 -15.10 4.46 -11.12
C ASN A 55 -14.95 2.94 -11.17
N LYS A 56 -15.92 2.22 -10.61
CA LYS A 56 -15.86 0.75 -10.53
C LYS A 56 -15.61 0.07 -11.89
N LEU A 57 -16.21 0.56 -12.97
CA LEU A 57 -16.08 -0.07 -14.30
C LEU A 57 -14.68 0.13 -14.89
N SER A 58 -14.15 1.36 -14.85
CA SER A 58 -12.79 1.63 -15.34
C SER A 58 -11.73 0.88 -14.54
N MET A 59 -11.96 0.73 -13.24
CA MET A 59 -11.10 -0.03 -12.34
C MET A 59 -11.14 -1.53 -12.62
N LEU A 60 -12.33 -2.11 -12.85
CA LEU A 60 -12.47 -3.50 -13.27
C LEU A 60 -11.77 -3.75 -14.61
N ALA A 61 -11.96 -2.85 -15.59
CA ALA A 61 -11.32 -2.96 -16.89
C ALA A 61 -9.78 -2.91 -16.77
N PHE A 62 -9.25 -1.98 -15.97
CA PHE A 62 -7.82 -1.89 -15.70
C PHE A 62 -7.27 -3.15 -15.01
N ASN A 63 -7.92 -3.62 -13.94
CA ASN A 63 -7.46 -4.80 -13.20
C ASN A 63 -7.53 -6.07 -14.08
N GLN A 64 -8.57 -6.21 -14.91
CA GLN A 64 -8.68 -7.27 -15.89
C GLN A 64 -7.53 -7.22 -16.89
N PHE A 65 -7.24 -6.05 -17.47
CA PHE A 65 -6.11 -5.87 -18.38
C PHE A 65 -4.77 -6.19 -17.70
N TRP A 66 -4.55 -5.69 -16.50
CA TRP A 66 -3.30 -5.89 -15.78
C TRP A 66 -3.07 -7.35 -15.40
N TYR A 67 -4.12 -8.05 -14.95
CA TYR A 67 -4.05 -9.49 -14.66
C TYR A 67 -3.67 -10.29 -15.91
N HIS A 68 -4.23 -9.96 -17.08
CA HIS A 68 -3.94 -10.64 -18.35
C HIS A 68 -2.63 -10.21 -19.02
N LYS A 69 -1.92 -9.22 -18.46
CA LYS A 69 -0.55 -8.89 -18.89
C LYS A 69 0.39 -10.09 -18.81
N GLN A 70 0.10 -11.04 -17.93
CA GLN A 70 0.80 -12.31 -17.84
C GLN A 70 -0.14 -13.48 -18.17
N LEU A 71 -0.13 -13.93 -19.42
CA LEU A 71 -0.99 -15.03 -19.88
C LEU A 71 -0.56 -16.41 -19.34
N SER A 72 0.73 -16.61 -19.15
CA SER A 72 1.27 -17.86 -18.59
C SER A 72 1.19 -17.87 -17.07
N LYS A 73 0.81 -19.02 -16.46
CA LYS A 73 0.78 -19.18 -15.00
C LYS A 73 2.12 -18.88 -14.32
N LYS A 74 3.23 -19.17 -15.00
CA LYS A 74 4.59 -18.93 -14.52
C LYS A 74 5.45 -18.35 -15.65
N VAL A 75 6.14 -17.25 -15.37
CA VAL A 75 7.13 -16.65 -16.26
C VAL A 75 8.45 -16.55 -15.49
N VAL A 76 9.54 -17.02 -16.09
CA VAL A 76 10.90 -16.92 -15.52
C VAL A 76 11.74 -16.12 -16.50
N LYS A 77 12.35 -15.04 -16.03
CA LYS A 77 13.19 -14.17 -16.86
C LYS A 77 14.23 -13.44 -16.02
N LYS A 78 15.41 -13.20 -16.60
CA LYS A 78 16.39 -12.24 -16.08
C LYS A 78 15.89 -10.84 -16.41
N VAL A 79 15.81 -9.96 -15.41
CA VAL A 79 15.39 -8.56 -15.57
C VAL A 79 16.34 -7.66 -14.82
N HIS A 80 16.51 -6.44 -15.32
CA HIS A 80 17.24 -5.42 -14.58
C HIS A 80 16.51 -5.05 -13.29
N TYR A 81 17.24 -4.61 -12.27
CA TYR A 81 16.66 -4.28 -10.95
C TYR A 81 15.59 -3.17 -11.07
N ASN A 82 15.80 -2.20 -11.96
CA ASN A 82 14.91 -1.06 -12.12
C ASN A 82 13.44 -1.47 -12.46
N PRO A 83 13.15 -2.17 -13.58
CA PRO A 83 11.79 -2.68 -13.84
C PRO A 83 11.27 -3.67 -12.81
N PHE A 84 12.14 -4.34 -12.03
CA PHE A 84 11.73 -5.30 -11.02
C PHE A 84 11.21 -4.60 -9.75
N PHE A 85 11.93 -3.60 -9.24
CA PHE A 85 11.58 -2.88 -8.02
C PHE A 85 10.69 -1.66 -8.25
N PHE A 86 10.83 -1.02 -9.42
CA PHE A 86 10.17 0.25 -9.72
C PHE A 86 9.34 0.15 -11.01
N PRO A 87 8.36 -0.77 -11.08
CA PRO A 87 7.54 -0.94 -12.28
C PRO A 87 6.72 0.32 -12.62
N LEU A 88 6.43 1.17 -11.63
CA LEU A 88 5.66 2.40 -11.78
C LEU A 88 6.51 3.59 -12.24
N ASP A 89 7.83 3.57 -12.07
CA ASP A 89 8.72 4.68 -12.45
C ASP A 89 8.80 4.89 -13.98
N GLY A 90 8.30 3.92 -14.76
CA GLY A 90 8.09 4.10 -16.20
C GLY A 90 6.94 5.04 -16.56
N VAL A 91 6.06 5.37 -15.60
CA VAL A 91 4.90 6.24 -15.78
C VAL A 91 5.07 7.50 -14.94
N LEU A 92 5.57 8.56 -15.57
CA LEU A 92 5.66 9.87 -14.96
C LEU A 92 4.27 10.44 -14.67
N ASN A 93 4.16 11.17 -13.56
CA ASN A 93 2.92 11.82 -13.13
C ASN A 93 1.71 10.87 -13.01
N TRP A 94 1.94 9.58 -12.71
CA TRP A 94 0.87 8.58 -12.56
C TRP A 94 -0.22 9.01 -11.56
N ASN A 95 0.14 9.82 -10.56
CA ASN A 95 -0.78 10.38 -9.57
C ASN A 95 -1.91 11.23 -10.20
N ARG A 96 -1.70 11.79 -11.41
CA ARG A 96 -2.72 12.54 -12.16
C ARG A 96 -3.93 11.68 -12.57
N ILE A 97 -3.78 10.35 -12.57
CA ILE A 97 -4.89 9.40 -12.79
C ILE A 97 -5.97 9.57 -11.72
N TYR A 98 -5.63 9.99 -10.50
CA TYR A 98 -6.60 10.27 -9.44
C TYR A 98 -7.30 11.63 -9.55
N GLY A 99 -6.99 12.40 -10.59
CA GLY A 99 -7.55 13.72 -10.80
C GLY A 99 -7.05 14.75 -9.78
N LYS A 100 -7.60 15.98 -9.87
CA LYS A 100 -7.16 17.13 -9.05
C LYS A 100 -7.40 16.94 -7.55
N ARG A 101 -8.33 16.07 -7.16
CA ARG A 101 -8.63 15.76 -5.76
C ARG A 101 -7.60 14.83 -5.12
N GLY A 102 -6.80 14.14 -5.93
CA GLY A 102 -5.82 13.16 -5.47
C GLY A 102 -6.44 11.93 -4.82
N PHE A 103 -5.69 11.31 -3.94
CA PHE A 103 -6.05 10.05 -3.29
C PHE A 103 -5.50 9.97 -1.87
N PHE A 104 -6.07 9.05 -1.08
CA PHE A 104 -5.54 8.63 0.20
C PHE A 104 -4.83 7.30 0.03
N GLN A 105 -3.61 7.17 0.54
CA GLN A 105 -2.98 5.87 0.64
C GLN A 105 -3.33 5.22 1.98
N PHE A 106 -3.61 3.93 1.93
CA PHE A 106 -3.76 3.04 3.07
C PHE A 106 -2.62 2.06 3.02
N GLN A 107 -1.89 1.92 4.13
CA GLN A 107 -0.92 0.85 4.29
C GLN A 107 -0.96 0.34 5.73
N CYS A 108 -1.17 -0.96 5.86
CA CYS A 108 -1.18 -1.64 7.14
C CYS A 108 -0.21 -2.82 7.18
N VAL A 109 0.03 -3.33 8.37
CA VAL A 109 0.60 -4.64 8.63
C VAL A 109 -0.29 -5.36 9.64
N LEU A 110 -0.61 -6.62 9.36
CA LEU A 110 -1.39 -7.50 10.23
C LEU A 110 -0.48 -8.59 10.80
N PRO A 111 -0.63 -8.96 12.08
CA PRO A 111 0.10 -10.08 12.66
C PRO A 111 -0.24 -11.39 11.91
N PRO A 112 0.65 -12.39 11.90
CA PRO A 112 0.42 -13.63 11.15
C PRO A 112 -0.89 -14.34 11.51
N ASP A 113 -1.26 -14.30 12.79
CA ASP A 113 -2.46 -14.96 13.31
C ASP A 113 -3.71 -14.16 12.91
N GLY A 114 -4.65 -14.80 12.22
CA GLY A 114 -5.87 -14.16 11.73
C GLY A 114 -5.70 -13.17 10.58
N ALA A 115 -4.46 -12.93 10.08
CA ALA A 115 -4.21 -11.97 8.99
C ALA A 115 -5.06 -12.24 7.75
N LYS A 116 -5.27 -13.51 7.39
CA LYS A 116 -6.03 -13.87 6.18
C LYS A 116 -7.45 -13.31 6.25
N ASP A 117 -8.20 -13.63 7.29
CA ASP A 117 -9.61 -13.24 7.41
C ASP A 117 -9.77 -11.72 7.44
N VAL A 118 -8.86 -11.03 8.15
CA VAL A 118 -8.84 -9.57 8.20
C VAL A 118 -8.50 -8.96 6.85
N LEU A 119 -7.54 -9.52 6.11
CA LEU A 119 -7.22 -9.07 4.74
C LEU A 119 -8.43 -9.24 3.82
N GLU A 120 -9.13 -10.37 3.90
CA GLU A 120 -10.31 -10.61 3.07
C GLU A 120 -11.40 -9.58 3.36
N ASP A 121 -11.68 -9.31 4.65
CA ASP A 121 -12.62 -8.28 5.08
C ASP A 121 -12.22 -6.86 4.65
N LEU A 122 -10.93 -6.50 4.74
CA LEU A 122 -10.43 -5.21 4.25
C LEU A 122 -10.65 -5.04 2.74
N ILE A 123 -10.35 -6.07 1.95
CA ILE A 123 -10.51 -6.04 0.49
C ILE A 123 -12.00 -5.98 0.12
N LEU A 124 -12.85 -6.78 0.77
CA LEU A 124 -14.30 -6.77 0.53
C LEU A 124 -14.91 -5.41 0.89
N ASN A 125 -14.54 -4.83 2.04
CA ASN A 125 -15.05 -3.52 2.46
C ASN A 125 -14.64 -2.40 1.49
N ALA A 126 -13.40 -2.45 0.98
CA ALA A 126 -12.94 -1.53 -0.07
C ALA A 126 -13.71 -1.71 -1.40
N ALA A 127 -13.97 -2.96 -1.79
CA ALA A 127 -14.74 -3.28 -2.99
C ALA A 127 -16.21 -2.84 -2.88
N ASP A 128 -16.85 -3.05 -1.72
CA ASP A 128 -18.23 -2.65 -1.42
C ASP A 128 -18.43 -1.15 -1.42
N ALA A 129 -17.44 -0.39 -0.92
CA ALA A 129 -17.48 1.06 -1.00
C ALA A 129 -17.41 1.61 -2.44
N GLY A 130 -17.11 0.76 -3.43
CA GLY A 130 -16.92 1.18 -4.83
C GLY A 130 -15.70 2.10 -5.00
N LYS A 131 -14.78 2.09 -4.02
CA LYS A 131 -13.57 2.94 -3.98
C LYS A 131 -12.29 2.10 -4.08
N ALA A 132 -12.37 0.92 -4.67
CA ALA A 132 -11.25 0.00 -4.76
C ALA A 132 -10.01 0.61 -5.45
N SER A 133 -8.84 0.14 -5.06
CA SER A 133 -7.54 0.60 -5.56
C SER A 133 -7.14 -0.10 -6.86
N PHE A 134 -6.46 0.62 -7.77
CA PHE A 134 -5.90 0.04 -9.00
C PHE A 134 -4.52 -0.59 -8.74
N LEU A 135 -3.87 -0.16 -7.67
CA LEU A 135 -2.59 -0.69 -7.21
C LEU A 135 -2.74 -1.11 -5.76
N ALA A 136 -3.23 -2.34 -5.57
CA ALA A 136 -3.13 -2.99 -4.30
C ALA A 136 -1.93 -3.94 -4.27
N VAL A 137 -1.14 -3.85 -3.22
CA VAL A 137 0.08 -4.65 -3.05
C VAL A 137 0.03 -5.39 -1.72
N ILE A 138 0.25 -6.70 -1.78
CA ILE A 138 0.47 -7.55 -0.61
C ILE A 138 1.94 -7.96 -0.53
N LYS A 139 2.49 -7.94 0.67
CA LYS A 139 3.84 -8.44 0.95
C LYS A 139 3.90 -9.09 2.33
N GLN A 140 4.73 -10.12 2.46
CA GLN A 140 5.09 -10.66 3.78
C GLN A 140 6.32 -9.94 4.31
N PHE A 141 6.23 -9.39 5.52
CA PHE A 141 7.39 -8.95 6.27
C PHE A 141 8.05 -10.13 7.01
N GLY A 142 9.38 -10.08 7.09
CA GLY A 142 10.17 -11.07 7.79
C GLY A 142 10.09 -10.93 9.32
N ASN A 143 10.87 -11.76 10.00
CA ASN A 143 10.94 -11.81 11.46
C ASN A 143 12.10 -10.99 12.06
N LEU A 144 12.85 -10.25 11.25
CA LEU A 144 13.92 -9.39 11.74
C LEU A 144 13.33 -8.22 12.54
N LYS A 145 13.67 -8.14 13.83
CA LYS A 145 13.23 -7.06 14.70
C LYS A 145 14.01 -5.79 14.37
N SER A 146 13.29 -4.70 14.08
CA SER A 146 13.90 -3.39 13.88
C SER A 146 14.41 -2.82 15.21
N PRO A 147 15.57 -2.13 15.24
CA PRO A 147 16.04 -1.43 16.43
C PRO A 147 15.23 -0.16 16.75
N GLY A 148 14.43 0.36 15.80
CA GLY A 148 13.64 1.57 16.00
C GLY A 148 12.41 1.33 16.87
N MET A 149 12.26 2.11 17.94
CA MET A 149 11.13 2.01 18.90
C MET A 149 9.76 2.18 18.22
N MET A 150 9.69 3.01 17.18
CA MET A 150 8.46 3.33 16.43
C MET A 150 8.42 2.69 15.04
N SER A 151 9.14 1.58 14.86
CA SER A 151 9.28 0.94 13.54
C SER A 151 7.96 0.36 13.03
N PHE A 152 7.59 0.67 11.78
CA PHE A 152 6.42 0.07 11.14
C PHE A 152 6.66 -1.38 10.71
N PRO A 153 7.73 -1.73 9.97
CA PRO A 153 7.98 -3.11 9.57
C PRO A 153 8.10 -4.04 10.78
N ARG A 154 7.27 -5.07 10.79
CA ARG A 154 7.18 -6.11 11.82
C ARG A 154 6.66 -7.40 11.20
N LYS A 155 6.92 -8.54 11.83
CA LYS A 155 6.48 -9.86 11.32
C LYS A 155 4.97 -9.83 11.05
N GLY A 156 4.58 -10.09 9.80
CA GLY A 156 3.18 -9.97 9.42
C GLY A 156 2.98 -9.76 7.92
N THR A 157 1.71 -9.68 7.52
CA THR A 157 1.31 -9.45 6.14
C THR A 157 0.93 -7.98 5.98
N THR A 158 1.57 -7.29 5.04
CA THR A 158 1.25 -5.90 4.71
C THR A 158 0.36 -5.82 3.48
N LEU A 159 -0.60 -4.91 3.52
CA LEU A 159 -1.48 -4.54 2.42
C LEU A 159 -1.39 -3.03 2.20
N THR A 160 -1.16 -2.64 0.95
CA THR A 160 -1.27 -1.25 0.50
C THR A 160 -2.44 -1.12 -0.46
N MET A 161 -3.21 -0.05 -0.34
CA MET A 161 -4.29 0.33 -1.24
C MET A 161 -4.34 1.84 -1.37
N ASP A 162 -4.67 2.34 -2.55
CA ASP A 162 -4.90 3.75 -2.80
C ASP A 162 -6.39 4.01 -3.10
N PHE A 163 -6.98 5.01 -2.44
CA PHE A 163 -8.40 5.36 -2.51
C PHE A 163 -8.59 6.76 -3.13
N PRO A 164 -9.35 6.91 -4.23
CA PRO A 164 -9.67 8.22 -4.79
C PRO A 164 -10.32 9.13 -3.74
N ASN A 165 -9.90 10.40 -3.70
CA ASN A 165 -10.42 11.36 -2.72
C ASN A 165 -11.84 11.82 -3.07
N SER A 166 -12.82 11.26 -2.36
CA SER A 166 -14.24 11.60 -2.43
C SER A 166 -14.73 12.31 -1.16
N GLY A 167 -13.82 13.03 -0.48
CA GLY A 167 -14.14 13.73 0.77
C GLY A 167 -14.48 12.78 1.91
N ASP A 168 -15.56 13.06 2.62
CA ASP A 168 -15.88 12.35 3.86
C ASP A 168 -16.25 10.88 3.65
N ALA A 169 -16.74 10.50 2.47
CA ALA A 169 -16.96 9.10 2.12
C ALA A 169 -15.64 8.30 2.18
N THR A 170 -14.56 8.84 1.60
CA THR A 170 -13.24 8.19 1.64
C THR A 170 -12.68 8.19 3.06
N LYS A 171 -12.84 9.28 3.83
CA LYS A 171 -12.37 9.34 5.21
C LYS A 171 -13.08 8.32 6.12
N LYS A 172 -14.40 8.17 5.97
CA LYS A 172 -15.19 7.17 6.71
C LYS A 172 -14.74 5.74 6.39
N LEU A 173 -14.51 5.44 5.10
CA LEU A 173 -13.95 4.16 4.69
C LEU A 173 -12.57 3.91 5.32
N MET A 174 -11.65 4.88 5.22
CA MET A 174 -10.31 4.77 5.81
C MET A 174 -10.35 4.52 7.32
N GLN A 175 -11.23 5.22 8.05
CA GLN A 175 -11.43 5.01 9.50
C GLN A 175 -11.96 3.60 9.80
N SER A 176 -12.92 3.10 9.02
CA SER A 176 -13.41 1.71 9.13
C SER A 176 -12.28 0.69 8.96
N LEU A 177 -11.46 0.86 7.91
CA LEU A 177 -10.32 -0.02 7.64
C LEU A 177 -9.25 0.09 8.75
N TYR A 178 -8.99 1.29 9.27
CA TYR A 178 -8.06 1.49 10.39
C TYR A 178 -8.51 0.73 11.62
N ASN A 179 -9.77 0.87 12.04
CA ASN A 179 -10.31 0.14 13.18
C ASN A 179 -10.15 -1.37 13.02
N LYS A 180 -10.57 -1.94 11.88
CA LYS A 180 -10.40 -3.38 11.58
C LYS A 180 -8.97 -3.86 11.73
N VAL A 181 -8.00 -3.11 11.21
CA VAL A 181 -6.57 -3.43 11.36
C VAL A 181 -6.14 -3.40 12.83
N ILE A 182 -6.50 -2.33 13.54
CA ILE A 182 -6.02 -2.09 14.91
C ILE A 182 -6.68 -3.07 15.89
N ASP A 183 -7.94 -3.42 15.67
CA ASP A 183 -8.69 -4.41 16.46
C ASP A 183 -8.14 -5.82 16.25
N ALA A 184 -7.60 -6.12 15.07
CA ALA A 184 -6.85 -7.33 14.79
C ALA A 184 -5.40 -7.31 15.32
N GLY A 185 -5.00 -6.32 16.11
CA GLY A 185 -3.62 -6.17 16.62
C GLY A 185 -2.60 -5.76 15.56
N GLY A 186 -3.06 -5.30 14.39
CA GLY A 186 -2.23 -4.77 13.32
C GLY A 186 -1.83 -3.31 13.56
N SER A 187 -1.20 -2.71 12.56
CA SER A 187 -0.79 -1.31 12.61
C SER A 187 -0.83 -0.62 11.27
N ILE A 188 -1.12 0.68 11.31
CA ILE A 188 -1.11 1.57 10.15
C ILE A 188 0.28 2.22 10.02
N TYR A 189 0.74 2.48 8.79
CA TYR A 189 2.02 3.11 8.54
C TYR A 189 1.95 4.65 8.61
N PRO A 190 2.61 5.34 9.57
CA PRO A 190 2.57 6.80 9.69
C PRO A 190 3.02 7.53 8.42
N ALA A 191 3.99 6.99 7.69
CA ALA A 191 4.48 7.62 6.48
C ALA A 191 3.41 7.73 5.37
N LYS A 192 2.33 6.95 5.46
CA LYS A 192 1.22 6.93 4.49
C LYS A 192 -0.12 7.34 5.10
N ASP A 193 -0.16 7.65 6.40
CA ASP A 193 -1.42 8.01 7.06
C ASP A 193 -1.80 9.47 6.85
N ALA A 194 -3.10 9.74 6.82
CA ALA A 194 -3.64 11.10 6.93
C ALA A 194 -4.67 11.27 8.05
N LEU A 195 -5.05 10.19 8.75
CA LEU A 195 -6.28 10.11 9.54
C LEU A 195 -6.11 9.40 10.90
N LEU A 196 -4.91 8.96 11.25
CA LEU A 196 -4.68 8.36 12.58
C LEU A 196 -5.09 9.33 13.69
N THR A 197 -5.93 8.87 14.61
CA THR A 197 -6.19 9.59 15.85
C THR A 197 -5.11 9.27 16.89
N GLU A 198 -5.06 10.03 17.97
CA GLU A 198 -4.19 9.74 19.11
C GLU A 198 -4.39 8.31 19.62
N GLN A 199 -5.64 7.92 19.88
CA GLN A 199 -5.99 6.59 20.38
C GLN A 199 -5.54 5.47 19.43
N MET A 200 -5.77 5.65 18.13
CA MET A 200 -5.34 4.68 17.12
C MET A 200 -3.82 4.54 17.05
N PHE A 201 -3.10 5.66 17.06
CA PHE A 201 -1.64 5.66 16.99
C PHE A 201 -1.01 4.98 18.19
N LYS A 202 -1.49 5.30 19.40
CA LYS A 202 -0.99 4.67 20.64
C LYS A 202 -1.22 3.16 20.67
N ARG A 203 -2.33 2.67 20.09
CA ARG A 203 -2.57 1.22 19.90
C ARG A 203 -1.63 0.59 18.86
N CYS A 204 -1.33 1.29 17.76
CA CYS A 204 -0.40 0.81 16.73
C CYS A 204 1.07 0.78 17.20
N TYR A 205 1.45 1.71 18.09
CA TYR A 205 2.82 1.97 18.50
C TYR A 205 2.92 2.14 20.02
N PRO A 206 2.82 1.05 20.82
CA PRO A 206 2.77 1.13 22.27
C PRO A 206 4.03 1.70 22.91
N MET A 207 5.19 1.67 22.23
CA MET A 207 6.45 2.28 22.71
C MET A 207 6.49 3.81 22.59
N TRP A 208 5.38 4.46 22.20
CA TRP A 208 5.31 5.92 22.08
C TRP A 208 5.69 6.64 23.38
N ASN A 209 5.34 6.05 24.53
CA ASN A 209 5.59 6.63 25.84
C ASN A 209 7.09 6.66 26.16
N GLU A 210 7.81 5.56 25.91
CA GLU A 210 9.26 5.49 26.07
C GLU A 210 9.96 6.38 25.06
N PHE A 211 9.53 6.35 23.80
CA PHE A 211 10.07 7.21 22.76
C PHE A 211 9.91 8.71 23.11
N SER A 212 8.79 9.11 23.70
CA SER A 212 8.51 10.51 24.04
C SER A 212 9.50 11.13 25.02
N LYS A 213 10.17 10.33 25.84
CA LYS A 213 11.21 10.79 26.80
C LYS A 213 12.46 11.33 26.10
N PHE A 214 12.67 10.97 24.83
CA PHE A 214 13.83 11.38 24.03
C PHE A 214 13.52 12.53 23.07
N ILE A 215 12.27 13.02 23.06
CA ILE A 215 11.88 14.11 22.16
C ILE A 215 12.33 15.44 22.76
N ASP A 216 13.12 16.19 21.99
CA ASP A 216 13.39 17.60 22.29
C ASP A 216 12.06 18.37 22.24
N PRO A 217 11.65 19.07 23.32
CA PRO A 217 10.40 19.82 23.36
C PRO A 217 10.29 20.91 22.29
N ASN A 218 11.40 21.34 21.68
CA ASN A 218 11.39 22.29 20.57
C ASN A 218 11.07 21.64 19.21
N PHE A 219 11.09 20.31 19.10
CA PHE A 219 10.76 19.59 17.87
C PHE A 219 9.30 19.15 17.86
N SER A 220 8.55 19.62 16.87
CA SER A 220 7.14 19.25 16.71
C SER A 220 6.70 19.27 15.26
N SER A 221 5.99 18.23 14.83
CA SER A 221 5.34 18.15 13.52
C SER A 221 3.81 18.18 13.65
N SER A 222 3.12 18.53 12.57
CA SER A 222 1.65 18.44 12.53
C SER A 222 1.16 17.01 12.75
N PHE A 223 1.94 16.01 12.32
CA PHE A 223 1.69 14.60 12.62
C PHE A 223 1.75 14.35 14.13
N TRP A 224 2.87 14.71 14.77
CA TRP A 224 3.08 14.49 16.21
C TRP A 224 1.98 15.11 17.06
N ARG A 225 1.64 16.39 16.81
CA ARG A 225 0.55 17.08 17.52
C ARG A 225 -0.79 16.34 17.40
N ARG A 226 -1.14 15.86 16.19
CA ARG A 226 -2.38 15.12 15.93
C ARG A 226 -2.42 13.78 16.68
N VAL A 227 -1.33 13.01 16.64
CA VAL A 227 -1.31 11.66 17.23
C VAL A 227 -0.98 11.64 18.72
N MET A 228 -0.69 12.79 19.30
CA MET A 228 -0.41 12.96 20.72
C MET A 228 -1.43 13.83 21.45
N GLY A 229 -2.45 14.34 20.76
CA GLY A 229 -3.47 15.19 21.38
C GLY A 229 -2.94 16.53 21.89
N VAL A 230 -1.75 16.96 21.43
CA VAL A 230 -1.13 18.23 21.84
C VAL A 230 -1.83 19.34 21.07
N ALA A 231 -2.55 20.21 21.79
CA ALA A 231 -3.18 21.39 21.22
C ALA A 231 -2.12 22.29 20.55
N LYS A 232 -2.55 23.06 19.55
CA LYS A 232 -1.71 24.10 18.95
C LYS A 232 -1.40 25.19 19.95
#